data_AF-A0A9D5REE8-F1
#
_entry.id   AF-A0A9D5REE8-F1
#
_cell.length_a   1.000
_cell.length_b   1.000
_cell.length_c   1.000
_cell.angle_alpha   90.00
_cell.angle_beta   90.00
_cell.angle_gamma   90.00
#
_symmetry.space_group_name_H-M   'P 1'
#
loop_
_entity.id
_entity.type
_entity.pdbx_description
1 polymer ?
#
loop_
_entity_poly.entity_id
_entity_poly.type
_entity_poly.pdbx_seq_one_letter_code
_entity_poly.pdbx_strand_id
1 'polypeptide(L)'
;MKITEVRLLAPFKLRHLCIEHNWYTRGTNAEYDYLLRDLTHDGREHMTTEDLEAVALDIMEHSDIDEEQDVCSIMWLINEASSTVFLKEE
;
A
#
# COMPACT_ATOMS: atom_id res chain seq x y z
N MET A 1 -4.78 27.59 14.25
CA MET A 1 -4.00 26.34 14.37
C MET A 1 -4.87 25.22 13.85
N LYS A 2 -4.48 24.62 12.72
CA LYS A 2 -5.20 23.51 12.10
C LYS A 2 -4.33 22.26 12.20
N ILE A 3 -4.93 21.16 12.65
CA ILE A 3 -4.32 19.83 12.66
C ILE A 3 -5.03 19.04 11.57
N THR A 4 -4.25 18.38 10.71
CA THR A 4 -4.76 17.54 9.63
C THR A 4 -4.32 16.10 9.89
N GLU A 5 -5.28 15.18 9.76
CA GLU A 5 -5.04 13.73 9.82
C GLU A 5 -4.64 13.22 8.43
N VAL A 6 -3.57 12.44 8.35
CA VAL A 6 -3.12 11.82 7.10
C VAL A 6 -2.76 10.35 7.32
N ARG A 7 -3.06 9.52 6.32
CA ARG A 7 -2.65 8.12 6.22
C ARG A 7 -1.33 8.02 5.45
N LEU A 8 -0.33 7.35 6.01
CA LEU A 8 0.95 7.07 5.34
C LEU A 8 1.18 5.56 5.26
N LEU A 9 1.65 5.07 4.11
CA LEU A 9 2.05 3.68 3.92
C LEU A 9 3.57 3.61 3.72
N ALA A 10 4.30 3.12 4.71
CA ALA A 10 5.75 3.00 4.56
C ALA A 10 6.10 1.81 3.64
N PRO A 11 7.05 1.97 2.68
CA PRO A 11 7.43 0.91 1.74
C PRO A 11 7.80 -0.41 2.43
N PHE A 12 8.50 -0.35 3.57
CA PHE A 12 8.90 -1.55 4.30
C PHE A 12 7.72 -2.32 4.90
N LYS A 13 6.61 -1.64 5.23
CA LYS A 13 5.39 -2.27 5.73
C LYS A 13 4.65 -2.98 4.61
N LEU A 14 4.55 -2.34 3.44
CA LEU A 14 3.97 -2.97 2.26
C LEU A 14 4.79 -4.21 1.85
N ARG A 15 6.12 -4.10 1.86
CA ARG A 15 7.02 -5.24 1.63
C ARG A 15 6.76 -6.38 2.63
N HIS A 16 6.62 -6.07 3.91
CA HIS A 16 6.34 -7.07 4.93
C HIS A 16 5.01 -7.79 4.65
N LEU A 17 3.97 -7.03 4.30
CA LEU A 17 2.65 -7.55 3.96
C LEU A 17 2.73 -8.48 2.74
N CYS A 18 3.47 -8.11 1.68
CA CYS A 18 3.66 -8.98 0.52
C CYS A 18 4.33 -10.30 0.91
N ILE A 19 5.31 -10.28 1.81
CA ILE A 19 6.00 -11.51 2.28
C ILE A 19 5.06 -12.37 3.11
N GLU A 20 4.27 -11.77 4.01
CA GLU A 20 3.34 -12.47 4.89
C GLU A 20 2.25 -13.22 4.10
N HIS A 21 1.71 -12.59 3.06
CA HIS A 21 0.64 -13.14 2.23
C HIS A 21 1.13 -13.86 0.96
N ASN A 22 2.45 -14.00 0.78
CA ASN A 22 3.04 -14.56 -0.44
C ASN A 22 2.53 -13.87 -1.73
N TRP A 23 2.38 -12.54 -1.67
CA TRP A 23 2.01 -11.71 -2.79
C TRP A 23 3.24 -11.27 -3.60
N TYR A 24 2.98 -10.76 -4.80
CA TYR A 24 3.93 -10.20 -5.75
C TYR A 24 4.94 -11.23 -6.30
N THR A 25 4.56 -12.51 -6.32
CA THR A 25 5.42 -13.63 -6.76
C THR A 25 5.69 -13.66 -8.26
N ARG A 26 4.93 -12.91 -9.06
CA ARG A 26 5.02 -12.88 -10.52
C ARG A 26 5.59 -11.56 -11.06
N GLY A 27 5.81 -10.58 -10.18
CA GLY A 27 6.42 -9.31 -10.55
C GLY A 27 7.92 -9.41 -10.77
N THR A 28 8.43 -8.55 -11.64
CA THR A 28 9.86 -8.28 -11.80
C THR A 28 10.36 -7.36 -10.69
N ASN A 29 11.69 -7.27 -10.54
CA ASN A 29 12.28 -6.34 -9.58
C ASN A 29 11.92 -4.87 -9.86
N ALA A 30 11.68 -4.51 -11.12
CA ALA A 30 11.33 -3.14 -11.50
C ALA A 30 9.88 -2.81 -11.13
N GLU A 31 8.95 -3.73 -11.39
CA GLU A 31 7.54 -3.59 -10.96
C GLU A 31 7.45 -3.57 -9.44
N TYR A 32 8.23 -4.40 -8.74
CA TYR A 32 8.25 -4.38 -7.28
C TYR A 32 8.84 -3.09 -6.70
N ASP A 33 9.86 -2.51 -7.31
CA ASP A 33 10.39 -1.19 -6.89
C ASP A 33 9.35 -0.09 -7.13
N TYR A 34 8.62 -0.14 -8.25
CA TYR A 34 7.50 0.75 -8.56
C TYR A 34 6.37 0.65 -7.53
N LEU A 35 5.92 -0.57 -7.19
CA LEU A 35 4.94 -0.81 -6.12
C LEU A 35 5.39 -0.16 -4.82
N LEU A 36 6.65 -0.40 -4.41
CA LEU A 36 7.14 0.01 -3.11
C LEU A 36 7.44 1.50 -3.01
N ARG A 37 7.83 2.17 -4.10
CA ARG A 37 8.28 3.58 -4.08
C ARG A 37 7.23 4.51 -4.64
N ASP A 38 6.89 4.33 -5.91
CA ASP A 38 6.04 5.24 -6.64
C ASP A 38 4.60 5.17 -6.13
N LEU A 39 4.04 3.97 -5.99
CA LEU A 39 2.65 3.80 -5.52
C LEU A 39 2.46 4.10 -4.03
N THR A 40 3.51 4.07 -3.21
CA THR A 40 3.43 4.46 -1.79
C THR A 40 3.89 5.89 -1.52
N HIS A 41 4.29 6.64 -2.55
CA HIS A 41 4.91 7.96 -2.44
C HIS A 41 6.09 7.99 -1.46
N ASP A 42 6.94 6.95 -1.48
CA ASP A 42 8.02 6.70 -0.51
C ASP A 42 7.57 6.75 0.97
N GLY A 43 6.27 6.59 1.24
CA GLY A 43 5.64 6.73 2.55
C GLY A 43 5.61 8.16 3.11
N ARG A 44 5.68 9.17 2.24
CA ARG A 44 5.79 10.60 2.63
C ARG A 44 4.53 11.42 2.40
N GLU A 45 3.62 10.91 1.58
CA GLU A 45 2.40 11.62 1.20
C GLU A 45 1.15 10.89 1.69
N HIS A 46 0.05 11.63 1.74
CA HIS A 46 -1.23 11.09 2.17
C HIS A 46 -1.76 10.07 1.16
N MET A 47 -1.92 8.82 1.57
CA MET A 47 -2.55 7.76 0.80
C MET A 47 -4.07 7.94 0.76
N THR A 48 -4.60 8.34 -0.39
CA THR A 48 -6.04 8.41 -0.67
C THR A 48 -6.64 7.00 -0.82
N THR A 49 -7.97 6.92 -1.00
CA THR A 49 -8.62 5.63 -1.25
C THR A 49 -8.23 5.09 -2.63
N GLU A 50 -8.09 5.98 -3.60
CA GLU A 50 -7.67 5.69 -4.97
C GLU A 50 -6.22 5.17 -5.00
N ASP A 51 -5.32 5.73 -4.19
CA ASP A 51 -3.95 5.23 -4.08
C ASP A 51 -3.92 3.81 -3.47
N LEU A 52 -4.76 3.55 -2.47
CA LEU A 52 -4.90 2.19 -1.90
C LEU A 52 -5.43 1.19 -2.93
N GLU A 53 -6.42 1.60 -3.74
CA GLU A 53 -6.93 0.78 -4.84
C GLU A 53 -5.84 0.49 -5.87
N ALA A 54 -5.05 1.50 -6.25
CA ALA A 54 -3.94 1.32 -7.19
C ALA A 54 -2.89 0.32 -6.67
N VAL A 55 -2.49 0.43 -5.40
CA VAL A 55 -1.58 -0.53 -4.74
C VAL A 55 -2.20 -1.93 -4.71
N ALA A 56 -3.48 -2.06 -4.39
CA ALA A 56 -4.16 -3.35 -4.33
C ALA A 56 -4.27 -4.03 -5.70
N LEU A 57 -4.65 -3.27 -6.74
CA LEU A 57 -4.73 -3.78 -8.11
C LEU A 57 -3.36 -4.20 -8.65
N ASP A 58 -2.32 -3.41 -8.39
CA ASP A 58 -0.95 -3.74 -8.79
C ASP A 58 -0.44 -5.02 -8.09
N ILE A 59 -0.78 -5.20 -6.80
CA ILE A 59 -0.54 -6.45 -6.10
C ILE A 59 -1.29 -7.62 -6.77
N MET A 60 -2.57 -7.47 -7.06
CA MET A 60 -3.37 -8.54 -7.69
C MET A 60 -2.83 -8.93 -9.06
N GLU A 61 -2.40 -7.97 -9.88
CA GLU A 61 -1.84 -8.21 -11.20
C GLU A 61 -0.56 -9.06 -11.16
N HIS A 62 0.26 -8.86 -10.13
CA HIS A 62 1.58 -9.49 -9.99
C HIS A 62 1.59 -10.64 -8.97
N SER A 63 0.44 -11.14 -8.55
CA SER A 63 0.31 -12.22 -7.56
C SER A 63 -0.55 -13.37 -8.07
N ASP A 64 -0.35 -14.55 -7.48
CA ASP A 64 -1.33 -15.63 -7.52
C ASP A 64 -2.24 -15.50 -6.29
N ILE A 65 -3.30 -14.70 -6.45
CA ILE A 65 -4.25 -14.36 -5.38
C ILE A 65 -5.17 -15.56 -5.08
N ASP A 66 -5.43 -15.80 -3.79
CA ASP A 66 -6.42 -16.79 -3.33
C ASP A 66 -7.83 -16.42 -3.83
N GLU A 67 -8.66 -17.41 -4.17
CA GLU A 67 -10.04 -17.19 -4.60
C GLU A 67 -10.89 -16.45 -3.54
N GLU A 68 -10.48 -16.50 -2.27
CA GLU A 68 -11.13 -15.78 -1.16
C GLU A 68 -10.72 -14.30 -1.05
N GLN A 69 -9.71 -13.85 -1.80
CA GLN A 69 -9.22 -12.48 -1.77
C GLN A 69 -9.70 -11.67 -2.98
N ASP A 70 -10.32 -10.53 -2.71
CA ASP A 70 -10.66 -9.52 -3.70
C ASP A 70 -9.91 -8.20 -3.45
N VAL A 71 -10.05 -7.24 -4.36
CA VAL A 71 -9.40 -5.93 -4.26
C VAL A 71 -9.73 -5.23 -2.93
N CYS A 72 -10.97 -5.34 -2.45
CA CYS A 72 -11.41 -4.72 -1.20
C CYS A 72 -10.73 -5.32 0.03
N SER A 73 -10.56 -6.64 0.06
CA SER A 73 -9.86 -7.36 1.14
C SER A 73 -8.38 -6.99 1.20
N ILE A 74 -7.73 -6.81 0.04
CA ILE A 74 -6.33 -6.38 -0.07
C ILE A 74 -6.20 -4.91 0.35
N MET A 75 -7.10 -4.04 -0.11
CA MET A 75 -7.16 -2.63 0.33
C MET A 75 -7.32 -2.53 1.85
N TRP A 76 -8.13 -3.40 2.45
CA TRP A 76 -8.29 -3.44 3.91
C TRP A 76 -6.97 -3.79 4.62
N LEU A 77 -6.25 -4.82 4.17
CA LEU A 77 -4.94 -5.21 4.71
C LEU A 77 -3.89 -4.09 4.56
N ILE A 78 -3.84 -3.44 3.40
CA ILE A 78 -2.94 -2.30 3.15
C ILE A 78 -3.28 -1.13 4.09
N ASN A 79 -4.57 -0.84 4.28
CA ASN A 79 -5.00 0.22 5.20
C ASN A 79 -4.68 -0.14 6.67
N GLU A 80 -4.81 -1.40 7.07
CA GLU A 80 -4.43 -1.86 8.42
C GLU A 80 -2.92 -1.70 8.66
N ALA A 81 -2.09 -2.02 7.65
CA ALA A 81 -0.65 -1.81 7.73
C ALA A 81 -0.26 -0.32 7.77
N SER A 82 -1.09 0.57 7.22
CA SER A 82 -0.82 2.00 7.15
C SER A 82 -0.77 2.67 8.54
N SER A 83 -0.13 3.84 8.61
CA SER A 83 -0.07 4.65 9.82
C SER A 83 -0.88 5.92 9.66
N THR A 84 -1.82 6.15 10.56
CA THR A 84 -2.46 7.46 10.74
C THR A 84 -1.53 8.38 11.53
N VAL A 85 -1.24 9.56 10.98
CA VAL A 85 -0.43 10.59 11.64
C VAL A 85 -1.14 11.94 11.59
N PHE A 86 -0.76 12.84 12.49
CA PHE A 86 -1.37 14.17 12.62
C PHE A 86 -0.33 15.26 12.41
N LEU A 87 -0.55 16.11 11.41
CA LEU A 87 0.36 17.19 11.04
C LEU A 87 -0.22 18.54 11.48
N LYS A 88 0.64 19.43 11.98
CA LYS A 88 0.28 20.79 12.35
C LYS A 88 0.65 21.74 11.23
N GLU A 89 -0.34 22.47 10.71
CA GLU A 89 -0.10 23.58 9.77
C GLU A 89 0.35 24.82 10.57
N GLU A 90 1.44 25.46 10.13
CA GLU A 90 1.98 26.70 10.73
C GLU A 90 1.10 27.91 10.44
#